data_AF-M8DZ99-F1
#
_entry.id   AF-M8DZ99-F1
#
_cell.length_a   1.000
_cell.length_b   1.000
_cell.length_c   1.000
_cell.angle_alpha   90.00
_cell.angle_beta   90.00
_cell.angle_gamma   90.00
#
_symmetry.space_group_name_H-M   'P 1'
#
loop_
_entity.id
_entity.type
_entity.pdbx_description
1 polymer ?
#
loop_
_entity_poly.entity_id
_entity_poly.type
_entity_poly.pdbx_seq_one_letter_code
_entity_poly.pdbx_strand_id
1 'polypeptide(L)'
;MTFVLVNGLIAGLILAAFLALCDGLFGTSTFAVLIDVSYVPGMAGLPSVIELLIHLLISVVVVFFMAYFYPRDRRATVRFLLYWALAFTVAYLPFSLLSGTPMSFVAFLIWIVGHVLYTIVVAAQIERQR
;
A
#
# COMPACT_ATOMS: atom_id res chain seq x y z
N MET A 1 -4.83 -16.50 11.53
CA MET A 1 -5.32 -15.10 11.61
C MET A 1 -4.28 -14.15 12.21
N THR A 2 -3.62 -14.50 13.31
CA THR A 2 -2.56 -13.67 13.94
C THR A 2 -1.43 -13.28 12.98
N PHE A 3 -0.97 -14.22 12.14
CA PHE A 3 0.04 -13.94 11.12
C PHE A 3 -0.36 -12.79 10.18
N VAL A 4 -1.56 -12.87 9.61
CA VAL A 4 -2.09 -11.90 8.64
C VAL A 4 -2.25 -10.52 9.29
N LEU A 5 -2.79 -10.50 10.51
CA LEU A 5 -2.96 -9.26 11.27
C LEU A 5 -1.62 -8.56 11.51
N VAL A 6 -0.67 -9.25 12.13
CA VAL A 6 0.63 -8.66 12.50
C VAL A 6 1.43 -8.22 11.27
N ASN A 7 1.51 -9.07 10.25
CA ASN A 7 2.29 -8.75 9.05
C ASN A 7 1.62 -7.67 8.19
N GLY A 8 0.29 -7.64 8.12
CA GLY A 8 -0.46 -6.54 7.50
C GLY A 8 -0.19 -5.20 8.18
N LEU A 9 -0.25 -5.16 9.50
CA LEU A 9 0.07 -3.94 10.26
C LEU A 9 1.52 -3.49 10.06
N ILE A 10 2.49 -4.40 10.15
CA ILE A 10 3.91 -4.09 9.97
C ILE A 10 4.18 -3.59 8.54
N ALA A 11 3.72 -4.32 7.52
CA ALA A 11 3.94 -3.94 6.13
C ALA A 11 3.25 -2.60 5.79
N GLY A 12 2.02 -2.41 6.27
CA GLY A 12 1.29 -1.16 6.12
C GLY A 12 2.00 0.03 6.78
N LEU A 13 2.52 -0.14 8.01
CA LEU A 13 3.29 0.89 8.70
C LEU A 13 4.60 1.21 7.99
N ILE A 14 5.30 0.21 7.45
CA ILE A 14 6.54 0.42 6.66
C ILE A 14 6.23 1.25 5.41
N LEU A 15 5.15 0.91 4.68
CA LEU A 15 4.72 1.67 3.50
C LEU A 15 4.34 3.12 3.88
N ALA A 16 3.52 3.28 4.91
CA ALA A 16 3.09 4.60 5.41
C ALA A 16 4.30 5.47 5.79
N ALA A 17 5.24 4.92 6.56
CA ALA A 17 6.46 5.61 6.95
C ALA A 17 7.35 5.97 5.76
N PHE A 18 7.48 5.07 4.78
CA PHE A 18 8.24 5.32 3.56
C PHE A 18 7.65 6.49 2.75
N LEU A 19 6.33 6.49 2.50
CA LEU A 19 5.70 7.58 1.76
C LEU A 19 5.76 8.91 2.53
N ALA A 20 5.53 8.90 3.84
CA ALA A 20 5.61 10.11 4.66
C ALA A 20 7.03 10.71 4.66
N LEU A 21 8.06 9.85 4.72
CA LEU A 21 9.45 10.28 4.59
C LEU A 21 9.71 10.90 3.21
N CYS A 22 9.28 10.24 2.13
CA CYS A 22 9.46 10.76 0.78
C CYS A 22 8.69 12.07 0.54
N ASP A 23 7.50 12.24 1.11
CA ASP A 23 6.78 13.51 1.06
C ASP A 23 7.59 14.65 1.71
N GLY A 24 8.22 14.39 2.86
CA GLY A 24 9.12 15.36 3.51
C GLY A 24 10.40 15.65 2.73
N LEU A 25 10.95 14.67 2.01
CA LEU A 25 12.19 14.81 1.24
C LEU A 25 11.99 15.44 -0.14
N PHE A 26 10.88 15.14 -0.81
CA PHE A 26 10.63 15.50 -2.21
C PHE A 26 9.51 16.54 -2.37
N GLY A 27 8.86 16.97 -1.28
CA GLY A 27 7.76 17.94 -1.33
C GLY A 27 6.51 17.41 -2.03
N THR A 28 6.29 16.09 -1.97
CA THR A 28 5.11 15.43 -2.53
C THR A 28 4.01 15.24 -1.49
N SER A 29 2.87 14.67 -1.90
CA SER A 29 1.73 14.37 -1.01
C SER A 29 1.23 12.93 -1.21
N THR A 30 2.14 12.01 -1.51
CA THR A 30 1.85 10.60 -1.77
C THR A 30 1.28 9.87 -0.57
N PHE A 31 1.73 10.20 0.64
CA PHE A 31 1.16 9.66 1.88
C PHE A 31 -0.27 10.15 2.06
N ALA A 32 -0.55 11.43 1.79
CA ALA A 32 -1.90 11.97 1.86
C ALA A 32 -2.83 11.27 0.85
N VAL A 33 -2.39 11.07 -0.39
CA VAL A 33 -3.14 10.27 -1.39
C VAL A 33 -3.38 8.85 -0.91
N LEU A 34 -2.40 8.21 -0.26
CA LEU A 34 -2.55 6.84 0.24
C LEU A 34 -3.64 6.76 1.29
N ILE A 35 -3.68 7.67 2.26
CA ILE A 35 -4.58 7.55 3.40
C ILE A 35 -5.94 8.20 3.18
N ASP A 36 -6.10 9.05 2.17
CA ASP A 36 -7.34 9.77 1.92
C ASP A 36 -8.52 8.81 1.74
N VAL A 37 -9.56 9.03 2.55
CA VAL A 37 -10.85 8.32 2.50
C VAL A 37 -12.02 9.29 2.31
N SER A 38 -11.76 10.57 2.03
CA SER A 38 -12.78 11.61 1.93
C SER A 38 -13.79 11.36 0.81
N TYR A 39 -13.39 10.63 -0.23
CA TYR A 39 -14.26 10.19 -1.33
C TYR A 39 -15.20 9.03 -0.95
N VAL A 40 -15.02 8.40 0.22
CA VAL A 40 -15.94 7.38 0.73
C VAL A 40 -17.09 8.06 1.48
N PRO A 41 -18.36 7.79 1.13
CA PRO A 41 -19.51 8.38 1.79
C PRO A 41 -19.48 8.20 3.31
N GLY A 42 -19.58 9.30 4.06
CA GLY A 42 -19.56 9.30 5.52
C GLY A 42 -18.17 9.33 6.16
N MET A 43 -17.09 9.42 5.38
CA MET A 43 -15.70 9.42 5.88
C MET A 43 -14.94 10.73 5.61
N ALA A 44 -15.61 11.75 5.07
CA ALA A 44 -14.99 13.05 4.85
C ALA A 44 -14.66 13.77 6.16
N GLY A 45 -13.49 14.40 6.22
CA GLY A 45 -13.05 15.21 7.36
C GLY A 45 -12.59 14.41 8.58
N LEU A 46 -12.31 13.12 8.42
CA LEU A 46 -11.74 12.31 9.50
C LEU A 46 -10.32 12.80 9.87
N PRO A 47 -9.90 12.65 11.12
CA PRO A 47 -8.51 12.89 11.50
C PRO A 47 -7.58 11.92 10.76
N SER A 48 -6.43 12.40 10.27
CA SER A 48 -5.46 11.59 9.52
C SER A 48 -5.01 10.30 10.23
N VAL A 49 -4.99 10.30 11.56
CA VAL A 49 -4.71 9.09 12.36
C VAL A 49 -5.78 8.01 12.13
N ILE A 50 -7.06 8.40 12.05
CA ILE A 50 -8.16 7.47 11.80
C ILE A 50 -8.12 6.97 10.35
N GLU A 51 -7.83 7.85 9.40
CA GLU A 51 -7.65 7.50 7.98
C GLU A 51 -6.51 6.48 7.78
N LEU A 52 -5.38 6.67 8.48
CA LEU A 52 -4.29 5.72 8.51
C LEU A 52 -4.71 4.38 9.11
N LEU A 53 -5.46 4.37 10.21
CA LEU A 53 -5.95 3.13 10.84
C LEU A 53 -6.87 2.35 9.89
N ILE A 54 -7.73 3.03 9.14
CA ILE A 54 -8.56 2.41 8.09
C ILE A 54 -7.67 1.76 7.02
N HIS A 55 -6.64 2.45 6.57
CA HIS A 55 -5.70 1.91 5.58
C HIS A 55 -4.85 0.76 6.12
N LEU A 56 -4.49 0.75 7.40
CA LEU A 56 -3.83 -0.39 8.04
C LEU A 56 -4.76 -1.62 8.07
N LEU A 57 -6.07 -1.43 8.29
CA LEU A 57 -7.04 -2.51 8.16
C LEU A 57 -7.15 -3.02 6.71
N ILE A 58 -7.16 -2.12 5.72
CA ILE A 58 -7.10 -2.50 4.29
C ILE A 58 -5.82 -3.31 4.01
N SER A 59 -4.69 -2.91 4.59
CA SER A 59 -3.42 -3.62 4.46
C SER A 59 -3.51 -5.06 4.99
N VAL A 60 -4.19 -5.29 6.11
CA VAL A 60 -4.45 -6.63 6.64
C VAL A 60 -5.26 -7.47 5.66
N VAL A 61 -6.27 -6.89 5.02
CA VAL A 61 -7.07 -7.56 3.99
C VAL A 61 -6.22 -7.89 2.75
N VAL A 62 -5.38 -6.96 2.31
CA VAL A 62 -4.44 -7.19 1.19
C VAL A 62 -3.47 -8.33 1.50
N VAL A 63 -2.85 -8.32 2.69
CA VAL A 63 -1.94 -9.40 3.11
C VAL A 63 -2.66 -10.75 3.20
N PHE A 64 -3.92 -10.77 3.64
CA PHE A 64 -4.73 -11.99 3.63
C PHE A 64 -4.80 -12.59 2.22
N PHE A 65 -5.19 -11.79 1.22
CA PHE A 65 -5.30 -12.25 -0.17
C PHE A 65 -3.94 -12.59 -0.77
N MET A 66 -2.91 -11.79 -0.50
CA MET A 66 -1.55 -12.07 -0.96
C MET A 66 -1.06 -13.42 -0.42
N ALA A 67 -1.25 -13.70 0.87
CA ALA A 67 -0.83 -14.95 1.50
C ALA A 67 -1.66 -16.16 1.02
N TYR A 68 -2.98 -16.00 0.90
CA TYR A 68 -3.89 -17.06 0.47
C TYR A 68 -3.61 -17.53 -0.95
N PHE A 69 -3.34 -16.60 -1.88
CA PHE A 69 -3.07 -16.90 -3.28
C PHE A 69 -1.58 -17.02 -3.62
N TYR A 70 -0.68 -16.98 -2.63
CA TYR A 70 0.76 -16.96 -2.88
C TYR A 70 1.22 -18.25 -3.58
N PRO A 71 1.84 -18.20 -4.76
CA PRO A 71 2.24 -19.40 -5.51
C PRO A 71 3.32 -20.23 -4.81
N ARG A 72 3.39 -21.54 -5.08
CA ARG A 72 4.50 -22.41 -4.60
C ARG A 72 5.69 -22.46 -5.56
N ASP A 73 5.46 -22.21 -6.85
CA ASP A 73 6.50 -22.19 -7.87
C ASP A 73 7.16 -20.80 -7.98
N ARG A 74 8.49 -20.77 -8.09
CA ARG A 74 9.28 -19.53 -8.16
C ARG A 74 8.92 -18.68 -9.39
N ARG A 75 8.67 -19.29 -10.55
CA ARG A 75 8.32 -18.53 -11.76
C ARG A 75 6.93 -17.92 -11.62
N ALA A 76 5.99 -18.65 -11.04
CA ALA A 76 4.67 -18.15 -10.70
C ALA A 76 4.73 -17.01 -9.65
N THR A 77 5.62 -17.10 -8.65
CA THR A 77 5.82 -16.04 -7.64
C THR A 77 6.23 -14.71 -8.27
N VAL A 78 7.20 -14.71 -9.19
CA VAL A 78 7.63 -13.46 -9.85
C VAL A 78 6.46 -12.82 -10.60
N ARG A 79 5.69 -13.60 -11.37
CA ARG A 79 4.50 -13.10 -12.08
C ARG A 79 3.45 -12.56 -11.12
N PHE A 80 3.21 -13.27 -10.02
CA PHE A 80 2.27 -12.87 -8.98
C PHE A 80 2.63 -11.52 -8.36
N LEU A 81 3.89 -11.30 -7.99
CA LEU A 81 4.35 -10.03 -7.44
C LEU A 81 4.27 -8.89 -8.46
N LEU A 82 4.58 -9.16 -9.74
CA LEU A 82 4.42 -8.18 -10.82
C LEU A 82 2.96 -7.77 -11.01
N TYR A 83 2.00 -8.70 -10.91
CA TYR A 83 0.58 -8.36 -11.00
C TYR A 83 0.11 -7.48 -9.84
N TRP A 84 0.57 -7.74 -8.61
CA TRP A 84 0.29 -6.86 -7.47
C TRP A 84 0.92 -5.48 -7.64
N ALA A 85 2.19 -5.41 -8.04
CA ALA A 85 2.86 -4.15 -8.31
C ALA A 85 2.14 -3.34 -9.41
N LEU A 86 1.69 -4.00 -10.47
CA LEU A 86 0.91 -3.37 -11.54
C LEU A 86 -0.45 -2.88 -11.02
N ALA A 87 -1.15 -3.68 -10.22
CA ALA A 87 -2.42 -3.28 -9.64
C ALA A 87 -2.28 -2.03 -8.77
N PHE A 88 -1.27 -1.98 -7.88
CA PHE A 88 -0.99 -0.80 -7.08
C PHE A 88 -0.58 0.41 -7.93
N THR A 89 0.20 0.19 -8.99
CA THR A 89 0.59 1.26 -9.93
C THR A 89 -0.64 1.88 -10.59
N VAL A 90 -1.56 1.04 -11.08
CA VAL A 90 -2.81 1.51 -11.70
C VAL A 90 -3.69 2.22 -10.68
N ALA A 91 -3.69 1.78 -9.42
CA ALA A 91 -4.49 2.38 -8.34
C ALA A 91 -4.11 3.84 -8.01
N TYR A 92 -2.88 4.28 -8.35
CA TYR A 92 -2.48 5.67 -8.15
C TYR A 92 -3.42 6.66 -8.85
N LEU A 93 -3.78 6.39 -10.12
CA LEU A 93 -4.59 7.30 -10.92
C LEU A 93 -5.97 7.59 -10.31
N PRO A 94 -6.84 6.60 -10.03
CA PRO A 94 -8.13 6.88 -9.43
C PRO A 94 -8.00 7.53 -8.05
N PHE A 95 -7.04 7.13 -7.21
CA PHE A 95 -6.89 7.71 -5.86
C PHE A 95 -6.38 9.14 -5.88
N SER A 96 -5.42 9.48 -6.75
CA SER A 96 -4.99 10.88 -6.92
C SER A 96 -6.09 11.77 -7.47
N LEU A 97 -6.92 11.26 -8.40
CA LEU A 97 -8.06 12.02 -8.93
C LEU A 97 -9.14 12.25 -7.87
N LEU A 98 -9.49 11.21 -7.11
CA LEU A 98 -10.51 11.28 -6.07
C LEU A 98 -10.08 12.16 -4.89
N SER A 99 -8.79 12.15 -4.55
CA SER A 99 -8.25 12.99 -3.47
C SER A 99 -8.07 14.46 -3.85
N GLY A 100 -8.19 14.82 -5.13
CA GLY A 100 -7.92 16.17 -5.62
C GLY A 100 -6.46 16.63 -5.42
N THR A 101 -5.56 15.71 -5.06
CA THR A 101 -4.15 16.04 -4.81
C THR A 101 -3.41 16.20 -6.15
N PRO A 102 -2.58 17.24 -6.32
CA PRO A 102 -1.84 17.45 -7.56
C PRO A 102 -0.96 16.24 -7.91
N MET A 103 -1.20 15.66 -9.08
CA MET A 103 -0.37 14.58 -9.59
C MET A 103 0.97 15.12 -10.10
N SER A 104 2.06 14.53 -9.65
CA SER A 104 3.39 14.76 -10.21
C SER A 104 4.06 13.46 -10.60
N PHE A 105 4.98 13.53 -11.56
CA PHE A 105 5.76 12.36 -11.96
C PHE A 105 6.59 11.80 -10.80
N VAL A 106 7.12 12.67 -9.94
CA VAL A 106 7.88 12.29 -8.74
C VAL A 106 6.99 11.53 -7.75
N ALA A 107 5.78 12.03 -7.49
CA ALA A 107 4.81 11.38 -6.62
C ALA A 107 4.39 10.00 -7.16
N PHE A 108 4.20 9.87 -8.48
CA PHE A 108 3.92 8.59 -9.12
C PHE A 108 5.07 7.58 -8.95
N LEU A 109 6.32 8.01 -9.14
CA LEU A 109 7.48 7.14 -8.93
C LEU A 109 7.62 6.70 -7.47
N ILE A 110 7.46 7.62 -6.51
CA ILE A 110 7.47 7.31 -5.07
C ILE A 110 6.38 6.29 -4.74
N TRP A 111 5.17 6.47 -5.28
CA TRP A 111 4.06 5.54 -5.11
C TRP A 111 4.42 4.13 -5.60
N ILE A 112 4.96 4.00 -6.81
CA ILE A 112 5.39 2.70 -7.36
C ILE A 112 6.44 2.07 -6.45
N VAL A 113 7.51 2.81 -6.11
CA VAL A 113 8.61 2.30 -5.29
C VAL A 113 8.11 1.85 -3.93
N GLY A 114 7.23 2.63 -3.29
CA GLY A 114 6.62 2.28 -2.01
C GLY A 114 5.83 0.98 -2.09
N HIS A 115 5.00 0.81 -3.12
CA HIS A 115 4.19 -0.40 -3.27
C HIS A 115 5.02 -1.63 -3.70
N VAL A 116 6.10 -1.44 -4.47
CA VAL A 116 7.07 -2.51 -4.72
C VAL A 116 7.76 -2.92 -3.43
N LEU A 117 8.18 -1.97 -2.59
CA LEU A 117 8.72 -2.26 -1.26
C LEU A 117 7.71 -3.03 -0.40
N TYR A 118 6.45 -2.58 -0.35
CA TYR A 118 5.38 -3.25 0.38
C TYR A 118 5.20 -4.70 -0.06
N THR A 119 5.08 -4.95 -1.36
CA THR A 119 4.90 -6.31 -1.90
C THR A 119 6.09 -7.22 -1.61
N ILE A 120 7.32 -6.70 -1.65
CA ILE A 120 8.54 -7.46 -1.29
C ILE A 120 8.54 -7.80 0.21
N VAL A 121 8.18 -6.86 1.07
CA VAL A 121 8.10 -7.10 2.53
C VAL A 121 7.09 -8.21 2.83
N VAL A 122 5.89 -8.13 2.26
CA VAL A 122 4.84 -9.14 2.43
C VAL A 122 5.28 -10.50 1.88
N ALA A 123 5.91 -10.52 0.71
CA ALA A 123 6.47 -11.75 0.13
C ALA A 123 7.50 -12.40 1.06
N ALA A 124 8.46 -11.62 1.57
CA ALA A 124 9.48 -12.11 2.50
C ALA A 124 8.86 -12.63 3.82
N GLN A 125 7.81 -11.98 4.33
CA GLN A 125 7.08 -12.44 5.50
C GLN A 125 6.37 -13.79 5.25
N ILE A 126 5.75 -13.96 4.08
CA ILE A 126 5.08 -15.21 3.68
C ILE A 126 6.10 -16.34 3.50
N GLU A 127 7.21 -16.07 2.82
CA GLU A 127 8.27 -17.07 2.58
C GLU A 127 8.93 -17.56 3.87
N ARG A 128 9.08 -16.70 4.88
CA ARG A 128 9.63 -17.09 6.20
C ARG A 128 8.74 -18.03 7.01
N GLN A 129 7.45 -18.14 6.67
CA GLN A 129 6.49 -19.01 7.37
C GLN A 129 6.14 -20.28 6.59
N ARG A 130 6.75 -20.48 5.44
CA ARG A 130 6.66 -21.72 4.67
C ARG A 130 7.78 -22.68 5.07
#